data_AF-A0A8K1PJ94-F1
#
_entry.id   AF-A0A8K1PJ94-F1
#
_cell.length_a   1.000
_cell.length_b   1.000
_cell.length_c   1.000
_cell.angle_alpha   90.00
_cell.angle_beta   90.00
_cell.angle_gamma   90.00
#
_symmetry.space_group_name_H-M   'P 1'
#
loop_
_entity.id
_entity.type
_entity.pdbx_description
1 polymer ?
#
loop_
_entity_poly.entity_id
_entity_poly.type
_entity_poly.pdbx_seq_one_letter_code
_entity_poly.pdbx_strand_id
1 'polypeptide(L)'
;FHLVDPSPWPLVASIGALSLTFGGVMFMHNYSGGGQLLFLGFVTVLYVMGTWWRDIIREASFEGQHTSAVQEGLRLGMILFIVSEVMFFFAFFWAFFTSSLAPVFNIGGVWPPAGLEVISPWGLPLLNT
;
A
#
# COMPACT_ATOMS: atom_id res chain seq x y z
N PHE A 1 0.90 24.89 15.58
CA PHE A 1 0.04 23.88 14.95
C PHE A 1 -0.57 24.49 13.70
N HIS A 2 -0.85 23.67 12.69
CA HIS A 2 -1.49 24.10 11.44
C HIS A 2 -3.00 23.82 11.56
N LEU A 3 -3.83 24.86 11.41
CA LEU A 3 -5.28 24.73 11.29
C LEU A 3 -5.60 24.65 9.80
N VAL A 4 -5.88 23.44 9.32
CA VAL A 4 -6.10 23.17 7.91
C VAL A 4 -7.49 23.64 7.48
N ASP A 5 -7.57 24.29 6.33
CA ASP A 5 -8.84 24.71 5.74
C ASP A 5 -9.71 23.50 5.32
N PRO A 6 -11.04 23.67 5.25
CA PRO A 6 -11.93 22.61 4.78
C PRO A 6 -11.53 22.12 3.38
N SER A 7 -11.16 20.85 3.28
CA SER A 7 -10.74 20.21 2.04
C SER A 7 -11.75 19.14 1.58
N PRO A 8 -12.08 19.05 0.28
CA PRO A 8 -12.96 18.00 -0.24
C PRO A 8 -12.25 16.64 -0.38
N TRP A 9 -10.91 16.61 -0.35
CA TRP A 9 -10.13 15.41 -0.68
C TRP A 9 -10.41 14.18 0.19
N PRO A 10 -10.62 14.30 1.53
CA PRO A 10 -10.99 13.15 2.35
C PRO A 10 -12.27 12.45 1.89
N LEU A 11 -13.28 13.23 1.47
CA LEU A 11 -14.55 12.67 0.99
C LEU A 11 -14.38 11.98 -0.36
N VAL A 12 -13.69 12.62 -1.30
CA VAL A 12 -13.46 12.02 -2.63
C VAL A 12 -12.57 10.77 -2.53
N ALA A 13 -11.57 10.77 -1.65
CA ALA A 13 -10.75 9.60 -1.37
C ALA A 13 -11.57 8.42 -0.84
N SER A 14 -12.49 8.67 0.10
CA SER A 14 -13.33 7.61 0.68
C SER A 14 -14.30 7.00 -0.34
N ILE A 15 -14.89 7.81 -1.22
CA ILE A 15 -15.72 7.33 -2.34
C ILE A 15 -14.86 6.54 -3.35
N GLY A 16 -13.65 7.00 -3.64
CA GLY A 16 -12.69 6.30 -4.49
C GLY A 16 -12.31 4.93 -3.93
N ALA A 17 -11.98 4.85 -2.64
CA ALA A 17 -11.64 3.60 -1.94
C ALA A 17 -12.82 2.62 -1.87
N LEU A 18 -14.04 3.13 -1.63
CA LEU A 18 -15.26 2.31 -1.67
C LEU A 18 -15.48 1.74 -3.07
N SER A 19 -15.35 2.57 -4.11
CA SER A 19 -15.51 2.13 -5.51
C SER A 19 -14.46 1.10 -5.90
N LEU A 20 -13.21 1.29 -5.46
CA LEU A 20 -12.10 0.36 -5.69
C LEU A 20 -12.36 -1.02 -5.05
N THR A 21 -12.74 -1.05 -3.77
CA THR A 21 -12.97 -2.31 -3.03
C THR A 21 -14.22 -3.03 -3.52
N PHE A 22 -15.34 -2.31 -3.69
CA PHE A 22 -16.58 -2.89 -4.19
C PHE A 22 -16.45 -3.36 -5.65
N GLY A 23 -15.84 -2.54 -6.52
CA GLY A 23 -15.53 -2.91 -7.90
C GLY A 23 -14.60 -4.12 -7.98
N GLY A 24 -13.60 -4.21 -7.09
CA GLY A 24 -12.70 -5.36 -7.01
C GLY A 24 -13.42 -6.66 -6.66
N VAL A 25 -14.31 -6.64 -5.66
CA VAL A 25 -15.13 -7.80 -5.31
C VAL A 25 -16.04 -8.20 -6.48
N MET A 26 -16.71 -7.23 -7.10
CA MET A 26 -17.56 -7.49 -8.27
C MET A 26 -16.78 -8.10 -9.44
N PHE A 27 -15.58 -7.59 -9.69
CA PHE A 27 -14.68 -8.08 -10.74
C PHE A 27 -14.27 -9.53 -10.48
N MET A 28 -13.83 -9.87 -9.27
CA MET A 28 -13.43 -11.23 -8.91
C MET A 28 -14.59 -12.25 -8.98
N HIS A 29 -15.84 -11.79 -8.79
CA HIS A 29 -17.04 -12.62 -8.90
C HIS A 29 -17.72 -12.54 -10.29
N ASN A 30 -17.06 -11.93 -11.27
CA ASN A 30 -17.53 -11.83 -12.66
C ASN A 30 -18.90 -11.15 -12.84
N TYR A 31 -19.23 -10.16 -11.99
CA TYR A 31 -20.42 -9.34 -12.17
C TYR A 31 -20.21 -8.29 -13.28
N SER A 32 -21.26 -8.02 -14.07
CA SER A 32 -21.23 -6.98 -15.11
C SER A 32 -20.92 -5.60 -14.50
N GLY A 33 -19.98 -4.86 -15.10
CA GLY A 33 -19.63 -3.51 -14.63
C GLY A 33 -18.53 -3.48 -13.57
N GLY A 34 -18.14 -4.62 -12.98
CA GLY A 34 -17.19 -4.67 -11.86
C GLY A 34 -15.80 -4.14 -12.23
N GLY A 35 -15.27 -4.54 -13.40
CA GLY A 35 -13.97 -4.08 -13.88
C GLY A 35 -13.94 -2.58 -14.17
N GLN A 36 -15.02 -2.02 -14.74
CA GLN A 36 -15.14 -0.58 -14.98
C GLN A 36 -15.16 0.20 -13.66
N LEU A 37 -15.91 -0.29 -12.66
CA LEU A 37 -15.98 0.34 -11.35
C LEU A 37 -14.65 0.28 -10.60
N LEU A 38 -13.95 -0.87 -10.66
CA LEU A 38 -12.60 -1.03 -10.11
C LEU A 38 -11.63 -0.02 -10.72
N PHE A 39 -11.62 0.09 -12.06
CA PHE A 39 -10.76 1.03 -12.78
C PHE A 39 -11.08 2.49 -12.42
N LEU A 40 -12.36 2.85 -12.35
CA LEU A 40 -12.79 4.19 -11.94
C LEU A 40 -12.33 4.51 -10.51
N GLY A 41 -12.50 3.58 -9.57
CA GLY A 41 -12.03 3.72 -8.19
C GLY A 41 -10.52 3.92 -8.12
N PHE A 42 -9.75 3.13 -8.87
CA PHE A 42 -8.29 3.24 -8.95
C PHE A 42 -7.83 4.61 -9.47
N VAL A 43 -8.40 5.07 -10.60
CA VAL A 43 -8.10 6.39 -11.16
C VAL A 43 -8.48 7.51 -10.19
N THR A 44 -9.61 7.39 -9.50
CA THR A 44 -10.06 8.38 -8.51
C THR A 44 -9.07 8.50 -7.34
N VAL A 45 -8.58 7.37 -6.81
CA VAL A 45 -7.58 7.38 -5.72
C VAL A 45 -6.28 8.04 -6.19
N LEU A 46 -5.76 7.69 -7.37
CA LEU A 46 -4.55 8.32 -7.91
C LEU A 46 -4.72 9.82 -8.15
N TYR A 47 -5.87 10.23 -8.67
CA TYR A 47 -6.21 11.64 -8.86
C TYR A 47 -6.18 12.39 -7.53
N VAL A 48 -6.85 11.87 -6.50
CA VAL A 48 -6.87 12.50 -5.17
C VAL A 48 -5.48 12.54 -4.55
N MET A 49 -4.66 11.49 -4.67
CA MET A 49 -3.27 11.52 -4.19
C MET A 49 -2.50 12.68 -4.83
N GLY A 50 -2.61 12.84 -6.15
CA GLY A 50 -1.94 13.92 -6.87
C GLY A 50 -2.42 15.33 -6.46
N THR A 51 -3.74 15.55 -6.37
CA THR A 51 -4.28 16.87 -6.03
C THR A 51 -4.13 17.22 -4.55
N TRP A 52 -4.23 16.24 -3.66
CA TRP A 52 -4.06 16.45 -2.23
C TRP A 52 -2.60 16.77 -1.90
N TRP A 53 -1.64 16.01 -2.45
CA TRP A 53 -0.23 16.35 -2.27
C TRP A 53 0.15 17.69 -2.88
N ARG A 54 -0.43 18.07 -4.02
CA ARG A 54 -0.26 19.41 -4.57
C ARG A 54 -0.67 20.48 -3.56
N ASP A 55 -1.78 20.30 -2.86
CA ASP A 55 -2.27 21.28 -1.89
C ASP A 55 -1.39 21.31 -0.63
N ILE A 56 -0.93 20.16 -0.14
CA ILE A 56 0.06 20.09 0.95
C ILE A 56 1.37 20.81 0.58
N ILE A 57 1.83 20.67 -0.67
CA ILE A 57 3.03 21.39 -1.15
C ILE A 57 2.81 22.90 -1.13
N ARG A 58 1.58 23.37 -1.43
CA ARG A 58 1.23 24.78 -1.41
C ARG A 58 1.18 25.34 0.01
N GLU A 59 0.49 24.65 0.91
CA GLU A 59 0.42 24.96 2.34
C GLU A 59 1.83 25.06 2.95
N ALA A 60 2.72 24.15 2.54
CA ALA A 60 4.10 24.12 3.00
C ALA A 60 4.97 25.26 2.42
N SER A 61 4.98 25.41 1.09
CA SER A 61 6.01 26.20 0.39
C SER A 61 5.59 27.64 0.10
N PHE A 62 4.31 27.87 -0.17
CA PHE A 62 3.80 29.19 -0.57
C PHE A 62 3.09 29.91 0.59
N GLU A 63 2.48 29.17 1.51
CA GLU A 63 1.75 29.76 2.65
C GLU A 63 2.56 29.72 3.96
N GLY A 64 3.64 28.93 4.02
CA GLY A 64 4.56 28.89 5.16
C GLY A 64 3.96 28.26 6.43
N GLN A 65 2.92 27.44 6.31
CA GLN A 65 2.19 26.87 7.45
C GLN A 65 2.97 25.78 8.22
N HIS A 66 4.06 25.28 7.62
CA HIS A 66 4.90 24.20 8.18
C HIS A 66 5.98 24.74 9.15
N THR A 67 5.53 25.26 10.29
CA THR A 67 6.43 25.62 11.42
C THR A 67 7.22 24.40 11.94
N SER A 68 8.28 24.61 12.71
CA SER A 68 9.14 23.52 13.25
C SER A 68 8.34 22.44 13.97
N ALA A 69 7.40 22.82 14.83
CA ALA A 69 6.52 21.89 15.55
C ALA A 69 5.64 21.05 14.59
N VAL A 70 5.19 21.62 13.47
CA VAL A 70 4.41 20.88 12.45
C VAL A 70 5.31 19.88 11.73
N GLN A 71 6.53 20.27 11.38
CA GLN A 71 7.49 19.38 10.72
C GLN A 71 7.92 18.21 11.62
N GLU A 72 8.10 18.45 12.93
CA GLU A 72 8.35 17.39 13.91
C GLU A 72 7.17 16.40 13.96
N GLY A 73 5.94 16.90 13.96
CA GLY A 73 4.73 16.07 13.87
C GLY A 73 4.66 15.23 12.60
N LEU A 74 4.95 15.83 11.43
CA LEU A 74 5.00 15.13 10.14
C LEU A 74 6.10 14.06 10.12
N ARG A 75 7.26 14.34 10.70
CA ARG A 75 8.36 13.36 10.82
C ARG A 75 7.95 12.17 11.68
N LEU A 76 7.34 12.42 12.83
CA LEU A 76 6.81 11.35 13.68
C LEU A 76 5.73 10.55 12.95
N GLY A 77 4.82 11.21 12.24
CA GLY A 77 3.80 10.57 11.41
C GLY A 77 4.41 9.64 10.35
N MET A 78 5.46 10.09 9.64
CA MET A 78 6.16 9.26 8.66
C MET A 78 6.86 8.07 9.30
N ILE A 79 7.51 8.25 10.47
CA ILE A 79 8.13 7.14 11.21
C ILE A 79 7.08 6.10 11.58
N LEU A 80 5.93 6.52 12.12
CA LEU A 80 4.85 5.61 12.49
C LEU A 80 4.25 4.89 11.27
N PHE A 81 4.10 5.59 10.16
CA PHE A 81 3.68 4.99 8.89
C PHE A 81 4.67 3.91 8.42
N ILE A 82 5.98 4.19 8.42
CA ILE A 82 7.01 3.21 8.05
C ILE A 82 6.99 2.00 9.01
N VAL A 83 6.83 2.23 10.31
CA VAL A 83 6.70 1.15 11.30
C VAL A 83 5.49 0.26 10.99
N SER A 84 4.36 0.84 10.58
CA SER A 84 3.18 0.06 10.17
C SER A 84 3.46 -0.79 8.92
N GLU A 85 4.20 -0.28 7.95
CA GLU A 85 4.62 -1.03 6.75
C GLU A 85 5.60 -2.17 7.10
N VAL A 86 6.54 -1.95 8.02
CA VAL A 86 7.43 -3.01 8.51
C VAL A 86 6.62 -4.14 9.15
N MET A 87 5.59 -3.82 9.92
CA MET A 87 4.68 -4.83 10.51
C MET A 87 3.84 -5.55 9.45
N PHE A 88 3.43 -4.84 8.38
CA PHE A 88 2.78 -5.48 7.23
C PHE A 88 3.70 -6.50 6.55
N PHE A 89 4.97 -6.15 6.28
CA PHE A 89 5.96 -7.10 5.74
C PHE A 89 6.28 -8.25 6.71
N PHE A 90 6.32 -7.97 8.02
CA PHE A 90 6.53 -8.98 9.04
C PHE A 90 5.49 -10.11 8.96
N ALA A 91 4.23 -9.81 8.63
CA ALA A 91 3.20 -10.83 8.42
C ALA A 91 3.52 -11.78 7.25
N PHE A 92 4.10 -11.27 6.16
CA PHE A 92 4.52 -12.12 5.03
C PHE A 92 5.73 -12.98 5.38
N PHE A 93 6.71 -12.43 6.10
CA PHE A 93 7.83 -13.22 6.61
C PHE A 93 7.36 -14.30 7.57
N TRP A 94 6.41 -13.99 8.45
CA TRP A 94 5.78 -14.98 9.32
C TRP A 94 5.15 -16.12 8.51
N ALA A 95 4.34 -15.79 7.50
CA ALA A 95 3.71 -16.78 6.62
C ALA A 95 4.74 -17.66 5.90
N PHE A 96 5.83 -17.06 5.39
CA PHE A 96 6.96 -17.76 4.78
C PHE A 96 7.66 -18.71 5.75
N PHE A 97 8.05 -18.25 6.94
CA PHE A 97 8.74 -19.08 7.94
C PHE A 97 7.86 -20.21 8.45
N THR A 98 6.57 -19.94 8.71
CA THR A 98 5.62 -20.98 9.12
C THR A 98 5.53 -22.10 8.09
N SER A 99 5.46 -21.74 6.81
CA SER A 99 5.31 -22.71 5.72
C SER A 99 6.62 -23.44 5.36
N SER A 100 7.78 -22.77 5.50
CA SER A 100 9.08 -23.33 5.13
C SER A 100 9.75 -24.14 6.24
N LEU A 101 9.54 -23.79 7.52
CA LEU A 101 10.14 -24.49 8.66
C LEU A 101 9.38 -25.79 9.00
N ALA A 102 8.07 -25.84 8.73
CA ALA A 102 7.22 -27.01 8.95
C ALA A 102 6.40 -27.34 7.68
N PRO A 103 7.06 -27.80 6.60
CA PRO A 103 6.40 -28.07 5.33
C PRO A 103 5.36 -29.19 5.46
N VAL A 104 4.17 -28.98 4.90
CA VAL A 104 3.08 -29.97 4.93
C VAL A 104 3.43 -31.19 4.08
N PHE A 105 2.90 -32.37 4.46
CA PHE A 105 3.15 -33.61 3.71
C PHE A 105 2.67 -33.52 2.24
N ASN A 106 1.60 -32.76 1.98
CA ASN A 106 1.05 -32.58 0.64
C ASN A 106 2.03 -31.96 -0.38
N ILE A 107 3.07 -31.27 0.08
CA ILE A 107 4.14 -30.70 -0.78
C ILE A 107 5.43 -31.54 -0.77
N GLY A 108 5.37 -32.76 -0.23
CA GLY A 108 6.52 -33.66 -0.10
C GLY A 108 7.25 -33.57 1.24
N GLY A 109 6.76 -32.77 2.19
CA GLY A 109 7.38 -32.62 3.52
C GLY A 109 8.79 -31.99 3.49
N VAL A 110 9.14 -31.32 2.40
CA VAL A 110 10.43 -30.66 2.18
C VAL A 110 10.23 -29.22 1.71
N TRP A 111 11.20 -28.37 2.01
CA TRP A 111 11.28 -27.01 1.48
C TRP A 111 12.62 -26.81 0.77
N PRO A 112 12.65 -26.33 -0.48
CA PRO A 112 11.51 -25.99 -1.34
C PRO A 112 10.63 -27.21 -1.69
N PRO A 113 9.33 -27.00 -2.02
CA PRO A 113 8.44 -28.08 -2.45
C PRO A 113 9.03 -28.92 -3.59
N ALA A 114 8.81 -30.23 -3.54
CA ALA A 114 9.32 -31.14 -4.55
C ALA A 114 8.76 -30.79 -5.95
N GLY A 115 9.64 -30.71 -6.95
CA GLY A 115 9.27 -30.38 -8.33
C GLY A 115 9.28 -28.88 -8.69
N LEU A 116 9.61 -27.99 -7.74
CA LEU A 116 9.84 -26.58 -8.04
C LEU A 116 11.32 -26.30 -8.34
N GLU A 117 11.57 -25.66 -9.48
CA GLU A 117 12.88 -25.06 -9.77
C GLU A 117 12.97 -23.69 -9.10
N VAL A 118 13.92 -23.55 -8.17
CA VAL A 118 14.16 -22.29 -7.46
C VAL A 118 15.14 -21.40 -8.20
N ILE A 119 14.89 -20.10 -8.14
CA ILE A 119 15.78 -19.08 -8.73
C ILE A 119 17.09 -19.06 -7.93
N SER A 120 18.22 -19.13 -8.63
CA SER A 120 19.53 -19.03 -7.99
C SER A 120 19.72 -17.64 -7.35
N PRO A 121 20.17 -17.56 -6.09
CA PRO A 121 20.43 -16.28 -5.44
C PRO A 121 21.61 -15.53 -6.09
N TRP A 122 22.50 -16.25 -6.78
CA TRP A 122 23.71 -15.68 -7.40
C TRP A 122 23.49 -15.06 -8.78
N GLY A 123 22.27 -15.10 -9.30
CA GLY A 123 21.91 -14.53 -10.59
C GLY A 123 21.32 -13.12 -10.48
N LEU A 124 20.14 -12.93 -11.06
CA LEU A 124 19.39 -11.68 -11.00
C LEU A 124 19.14 -11.16 -9.57
N PRO A 125 18.87 -12.00 -8.55
CA PRO A 125 18.71 -11.50 -7.19
C PRO A 125 19.95 -10.76 -6.67
N LEU A 126 21.16 -11.31 -6.86
CA LEU A 126 22.40 -10.67 -6.43
C LEU A 126 22.67 -9.35 -7.15
N LEU A 127 22.29 -9.22 -8.43
CA LEU A 127 22.44 -7.97 -9.16
C LEU A 127 21.53 -6.86 -8.61
N ASN A 128 20.38 -7.24 -8.05
CA ASN A 128 19.36 -6.30 -7.56
C ASN A 128 19.53 -5.93 -6.07
N THR A 129 20.44 -6.58 -5.35
CA THR A 129 20.78 -6.28 -3.94
C THR A 129 21.95 -5.31 -3.84
#